data_AF-A0A8T4KIF7-F1
#
_entry.id   AF-A0A8T4KIF7-F1
#
_cell.length_a   1.000
_cell.length_b   1.000
_cell.length_c   1.000
_cell.angle_alpha   90.00
_cell.angle_beta   90.00
_cell.angle_gamma   90.00
#
_symmetry.space_group_name_H-M   'P 1'
#
loop_
_entity.id
_entity.type
_entity.pdbx_description
1 polymer ?
#
loop_
_entity_poly.entity_id
_entity_poly.type
_entity_poly.pdbx_seq_one_letter_code
_entity_poly.pdbx_strand_id
1 'polypeptide(L)'
;MKLQINLRLPQHLKKAAEKYVITHKYKNLQELATEAIREKVMEKNYDENFSDREIELIDSLIDVSIKKSKLVSKEELFKALK
;
A
#
# COMPACT_ATOMS: atom_id res chain seq x y z
N MET A 1 19.88 -8.50 -17.89
CA MET A 1 20.53 -7.18 -17.71
C MET A 1 19.88 -6.45 -16.56
N LYS A 2 20.64 -5.92 -15.58
CA LYS A 2 20.09 -4.96 -14.62
C LYS A 2 19.90 -3.63 -15.36
N LEU A 3 18.66 -3.12 -15.43
CA LEU A 3 18.41 -1.77 -15.94
C LEU A 3 19.10 -0.77 -15.02
N GLN A 4 20.01 0.04 -15.57
CA GLN A 4 20.63 1.15 -14.86
C GLN A 4 19.85 2.43 -15.15
N ILE A 5 19.31 3.07 -14.11
CA ILE A 5 18.61 4.34 -14.23
C ILE A 5 19.64 5.47 -14.15
N ASN A 6 19.86 6.16 -15.26
CA ASN A 6 20.75 7.33 -15.33
C ASN A 6 19.94 8.61 -15.08
N LEU A 7 20.04 9.18 -13.89
CA LEU A 7 19.35 10.41 -13.52
C LEU A 7 20.28 11.62 -13.61
N ARG A 8 19.81 12.68 -14.27
CA ARG A 8 20.44 14.01 -14.22
C ARG A 8 19.69 14.85 -13.20
N LEU A 9 20.36 15.21 -12.11
CA LEU A 9 19.80 16.03 -11.04
C LEU A 9 20.48 17.41 -11.03
N PRO A 10 19.72 18.50 -10.86
CA PRO A 10 20.29 19.79 -10.52
C PRO A 10 21.17 19.71 -9.27
N GLN A 11 22.24 20.52 -9.22
CA GLN A 11 23.24 20.43 -8.14
C GLN A 11 22.65 20.60 -6.74
N HIS A 12 21.63 21.46 -6.58
CA HIS A 12 20.94 21.67 -5.31
C HIS A 12 20.17 20.41 -4.87
N LEU A 13 19.49 19.75 -5.82
CA LEU A 13 18.71 18.54 -5.57
C LEU A 13 19.61 17.35 -5.26
N LYS A 14 20.74 17.22 -5.97
CA LYS A 14 21.75 16.20 -5.68
C LYS A 14 22.26 16.32 -4.23
N LYS A 15 22.61 17.53 -3.78
CA LYS A 15 23.05 17.77 -2.39
C LYS A 15 21.98 17.42 -1.36
N ALA A 16 20.73 17.76 -1.63
CA ALA A 16 19.61 17.41 -0.75
C ALA A 16 19.42 15.89 -0.67
N ALA A 17 19.47 15.21 -1.82
CA ALA A 17 19.33 13.76 -1.88
C ALA A 17 20.50 13.03 -1.21
N GLU A 18 21.74 13.52 -1.34
CA GLU A 18 22.91 12.98 -0.63
C GLU A 18 22.74 13.09 0.90
N LYS A 19 22.25 14.23 1.40
CA LYS A 19 21.92 14.37 2.82
C LYS A 19 20.84 13.37 3.23
N TYR A 20 19.80 13.22 2.41
CA TYR A 20 18.70 12.30 2.66
C TYR A 20 19.16 10.84 2.75
N VAL A 21 20.06 10.42 1.84
CA VAL A 21 20.70 9.09 1.83
C VAL A 21 21.37 8.81 3.19
N ILE A 22 22.14 9.76 3.71
CA ILE A 22 22.86 9.62 4.98
C ILE A 22 21.87 9.55 6.15
N THR A 23 20.92 10.48 6.22
CA THR A 23 19.95 10.56 7.33
C THR A 23 19.06 9.32 7.42
N HIS A 24 18.64 8.77 6.28
CA HIS A 24 17.70 7.65 6.20
C HIS A 24 18.37 6.31 5.90
N LYS A 25 19.72 6.24 6.00
CA LYS A 25 20.53 5.01 5.90
C LYS A 25 20.35 4.23 4.59
N TYR A 26 20.16 4.94 3.47
CA TYR A 26 20.30 4.32 2.15
C TYR A 26 21.79 4.05 1.87
N LYS A 27 22.09 2.97 1.15
CA LYS A 27 23.46 2.59 0.74
C LYS A 27 24.07 3.62 -0.20
N ASN A 28 23.28 4.18 -1.12
CA ASN A 28 23.70 5.21 -2.05
C ASN A 28 22.50 5.91 -2.71
N LEU A 29 22.79 6.93 -3.51
CA LEU A 29 21.80 7.72 -4.23
C LEU A 29 20.98 6.89 -5.24
N GLN A 30 21.56 5.82 -5.79
CA GLN A 30 20.88 4.95 -6.75
C GLN A 30 19.83 4.06 -6.08
N GLU A 31 20.10 3.59 -4.86
CA GLU A 31 19.11 2.88 -4.04
C GLU A 31 17.95 3.81 -3.67
N LEU A 32 18.25 5.03 -3.20
CA LEU A 32 17.21 6.04 -2.94
C LEU A 32 16.34 6.32 -4.17
N ALA A 33 16.96 6.51 -5.34
CA ALA A 33 16.24 6.72 -6.59
C ALA A 33 15.35 5.53 -6.98
N THR A 34 15.83 4.31 -6.75
CA THR A 34 15.08 3.09 -7.05
C THR A 34 13.87 2.95 -6.14
N GLU A 35 14.02 3.20 -4.84
CA GLU A 35 12.91 3.14 -3.89
C GLU A 35 11.88 4.24 -4.14
N ALA A 36 12.31 5.47 -4.42
CA ALA A 36 11.40 6.57 -4.74
C ALA A 36 10.58 6.30 -6.02
N ILE A 37 11.20 5.71 -7.06
CA ILE A 37 10.49 5.31 -8.27
C ILE A 37 9.55 4.15 -7.98
N ARG A 38 9.99 3.16 -7.19
CA ARG A 38 9.14 2.03 -6.78
C ARG A 38 7.89 2.53 -6.07
N GLU A 39 8.04 3.39 -5.08
CA GLU A 39 6.94 3.98 -4.33
C GLU A 39 5.94 4.66 -5.27
N LYS A 40 6.43 5.53 -6.17
CA LYS A 40 5.57 6.24 -7.13
C LYS A 40 4.83 5.32 -8.10
N VAL A 41 5.45 4.22 -8.52
CA VAL A 41 4.85 3.25 -9.45
C VAL A 41 3.91 2.29 -8.73
N MET A 42 4.22 1.94 -7.47
CA MET A 42 3.47 0.98 -6.66
C MET A 42 2.31 1.60 -5.87
N GLU A 43 2.28 2.93 -5.69
CA GLU A 43 1.15 3.68 -5.11
C GLU A 43 -0.21 3.35 -5.74
N LYS A 44 -0.24 2.75 -6.94
CA LYS A 44 -1.48 2.37 -7.65
C LYS A 44 -2.00 0.95 -7.39
N ASN A 45 -1.32 0.12 -6.60
CA ASN A 45 -1.72 -1.29 -6.41
C ASN A 45 -2.41 -1.58 -5.08
N TYR A 46 -2.50 -0.61 -4.17
CA TYR A 46 -3.48 -0.68 -3.08
C TYR A 46 -4.71 0.07 -3.56
N ASP A 47 -5.62 -0.65 -4.20
CA ASP A 47 -6.98 -0.15 -4.38
C ASP A 47 -7.57 -0.10 -2.96
N GLU A 48 -7.48 1.07 -2.31
CA GLU A 48 -8.11 1.31 -1.00
C GLU A 48 -9.64 1.29 -1.10
N ASN A 49 -10.17 1.14 -2.31
CA ASN A 49 -11.58 1.06 -2.60
C ASN A 49 -11.96 -0.39 -2.94
N PHE A 50 -12.97 -0.91 -2.26
CA PHE A 50 -13.65 -2.12 -2.69
C PHE A 50 -14.19 -1.91 -4.11
N SER A 51 -14.04 -2.92 -4.97
CA SER A 51 -14.70 -2.93 -6.28
C SER A 51 -16.23 -2.91 -6.10
N ASP A 52 -16.97 -2.43 -7.09
CA ASP A 52 -18.45 -2.41 -7.05
C ASP A 52 -19.03 -3.78 -6.68
N ARG A 53 -18.41 -4.87 -7.16
CA ARG A 53 -18.81 -6.26 -6.83
C ARG A 53 -18.57 -6.63 -5.36
N GLU A 54 -17.49 -6.14 -4.78
CA GLU A 54 -17.18 -6.38 -3.36
C GLU A 54 -18.13 -5.56 -2.47
N ILE A 55 -18.46 -4.34 -2.87
CA ILE A 55 -19.47 -3.51 -2.20
C ILE A 55 -20.84 -4.21 -2.24
N GLU A 56 -21.29 -4.65 -3.41
CA GLU A 56 -22.56 -5.40 -3.58
C GLU A 56 -22.60 -6.68 -2.74
N LEU A 57 -21.46 -7.39 -2.65
CA LEU A 57 -21.33 -8.60 -1.83
C LEU A 57 -21.49 -8.27 -0.35
N ILE A 58 -20.81 -7.22 0.14
CA ILE A 58 -20.88 -6.79 1.54
C ILE A 58 -22.32 -6.40 1.90
N ASP A 59 -22.98 -5.58 1.07
CA ASP A 59 -24.36 -5.14 1.29
C ASP A 59 -25.32 -6.34 1.33
N SER A 60 -25.20 -7.25 0.37
CA SER A 60 -26.01 -8.47 0.33
C SER A 60 -25.81 -9.34 1.58
N LEU A 61 -24.58 -9.41 2.09
CA LEU A 61 -24.23 -10.23 3.25
C LEU A 61 -24.76 -9.62 4.55
N ILE A 62 -24.73 -8.29 4.67
CA ILE A 62 -25.36 -7.55 5.77
C ILE A 62 -26.87 -7.79 5.76
N ASP A 63 -27.51 -7.61 4.61
CA ASP A 63 -28.95 -7.80 4.44
C ASP A 63 -29.43 -9.21 4.83
N VAL A 64 -28.71 -10.24 4.36
CA VAL A 64 -29.01 -11.63 4.69
C VAL A 64 -28.77 -11.90 6.17
N SER A 65 -27.75 -11.29 6.77
CA SER A 65 -27.43 -11.46 8.19
C SER A 65 -28.48 -10.81 9.10
N ILE A 66 -28.99 -9.62 8.73
CA ILE A 66 -30.10 -8.96 9.43
C ILE A 66 -31.36 -9.81 9.32
N LYS A 67 -31.74 -10.24 8.11
CA LYS A 67 -32.95 -11.06 7.88
C LYS A 67 -32.93 -12.38 8.65
N LYS A 68 -31.75 -12.96 8.87
CA LYS A 68 -31.56 -14.22 9.59
C LYS A 68 -31.26 -14.04 11.08
N SER A 69 -31.27 -12.80 11.59
CA SER A 69 -30.89 -12.46 12.98
C SER A 69 -29.54 -13.05 13.39
N LYS A 70 -28.55 -13.04 12.49
CA LYS A 70 -27.20 -13.62 12.68
C LYS A 70 -26.14 -12.58 13.02
N LEU A 71 -26.54 -11.36 13.33
CA LEU A 71 -25.61 -10.33 13.80
C LEU A 71 -25.20 -10.70 15.23
N VAL A 72 -23.93 -11.05 15.38
CA VAL A 72 -23.32 -11.46 16.65
C VAL A 72 -22.15 -10.55 16.99
N SER A 73 -21.77 -10.55 18.25
CA SER A 73 -20.57 -9.83 18.68
C SER A 73 -19.30 -10.46 18.08
N LYS A 74 -18.22 -9.68 18.05
CA LYS A 74 -16.89 -10.15 17.62
C LYS A 74 -16.47 -11.42 18.38
N GLU A 75 -16.71 -11.44 19.68
CA GLU A 75 -16.34 -12.56 20.57
C GLU A 75 -17.11 -13.84 20.23
N GLU A 76 -18.40 -13.73 19.91
CA GLU A 76 -19.23 -14.85 19.48
C GLU A 76 -18.85 -15.37 18.10
N LEU A 77 -18.55 -14.46 17.16
CA LEU A 77 -18.06 -14.81 15.82
C LEU A 77 -16.78 -15.65 15.90
N PHE A 78 -15.79 -15.21 16.69
CA PHE A 78 -14.52 -15.92 16.83
C PHE A 78 -14.64 -17.23 17.61
N LYS A 79 -15.65 -17.38 18.47
CA LYS A 79 -15.95 -18.67 19.11
C LYS A 79 -16.54 -19.67 18.12
N ALA A 80 -17.34 -19.23 17.16
CA ALA A 80 -17.94 -20.09 16.14
C ALA A 80 -16.98 -20.47 14.99
N LEU A 81 -15.89 -19.72 14.81
CA LEU A 81 -14.85 -19.95 13.79
C LEU A 81 -13.69 -20.84 14.29
N LYS A 82 -13.69 -21.23 15.57
CA LYS A 82 -12.78 -22.23 16.13
C LYS A 82 -13.35 -23.63 15.99
#